data_AF-A0A3M1VPD7-F1
#
_entry.id   AF-A0A3M1VPD7-F1
#
_cell.length_a   1.000
_cell.length_b   1.000
_cell.length_c   1.000
_cell.angle_alpha   90.00
_cell.angle_beta   90.00
_cell.angle_gamma   90.00
#
_symmetry.space_group_name_H-M   'P 1'
#
loop_
_entity.id
_entity.type
_entity.pdbx_description
1 polymer ?
#
loop_
_entity_poly.entity_id
_entity_poly.type
_entity_poly.pdbx_seq_one_letter_code
_entity_poly.pdbx_strand_id
1 'polypeptide(L)'
;MYDCPPGLLNDVVFVRDAVRRAAQEARSTLLHEVQHAFEPQGVTALALLAESHISVHTWPEKGYAAADVFTCGQHTRPERACEYLKRVFQARRFQMRKLPRGMMAPNLPRNDRPSPVVEAAAEPGESSEEASQCRVLSFARISG
;
A
#
# COMPACT_ATOMS: atom_id res chain seq x y z
N MET A 1 -0.71 1.24 13.66
CA MET A 1 -0.01 0.32 14.58
C MET A 1 0.50 1.14 15.74
N TYR A 2 0.29 0.69 16.98
CA TYR A 2 0.56 1.44 18.21
C TYR A 2 1.46 0.61 19.15
N ASP A 3 2.13 1.30 20.06
CA ASP A 3 3.05 0.74 21.06
C ASP A 3 4.23 -0.04 20.43
N CYS A 4 4.69 0.41 19.26
CA CYS A 4 5.83 -0.17 18.56
C CYS A 4 7.13 0.33 19.20
N PRO A 5 8.20 -0.49 19.26
CA PRO A 5 9.51 -0.06 19.77
C PRO A 5 10.05 1.14 18.96
N PRO A 6 10.40 2.27 19.61
CA PRO A 6 10.90 3.46 18.91
C PRO A 6 12.15 3.20 18.05
N GLY A 7 13.02 2.28 18.49
CA GLY A 7 14.22 1.89 17.73
C GLY A 7 13.89 1.28 16.37
N LEU A 8 12.83 0.47 16.27
CA LEU A 8 12.38 -0.07 14.98
C LEU A 8 11.74 1.02 14.11
N LEU A 9 11.00 1.94 14.74
CA LEU A 9 10.35 3.04 14.02
C LEU A 9 11.35 4.05 13.45
N ASN A 10 12.53 4.18 14.06
CA ASN A 10 13.57 5.11 13.59
C ASN A 10 14.66 4.44 12.74
N ASP A 11 14.52 3.16 12.40
CA ASP A 11 15.48 2.42 11.59
C ASP A 11 15.03 2.40 10.13
N VAL A 12 15.67 3.23 9.30
CA VAL A 12 15.36 3.37 7.87
C VAL A 12 15.58 2.09 7.07
N VAL A 13 16.57 1.28 7.45
CA VAL A 13 16.89 0.01 6.77
C VAL A 13 15.81 -1.00 7.09
N PHE A 14 15.42 -1.11 8.36
CA PHE A 14 14.33 -1.96 8.81
C PHE A 14 13.01 -1.60 8.13
N VAL A 15 12.62 -0.32 8.13
CA VAL A 15 11.32 0.11 7.57
C VAL A 15 11.26 -0.12 6.06
N ARG A 16 12.35 0.15 5.32
CA ARG A 16 12.47 -0.20 3.90
C ARG A 16 12.33 -1.71 3.67
N ASP A 17 13.05 -2.52 4.43
CA ASP A 17 13.01 -3.98 4.27
C ASP A 17 11.64 -4.55 4.64
N ALA A 18 10.95 -3.93 5.59
CA ALA A 18 9.59 -4.28 5.96
C ALA A 18 8.59 -4.01 4.82
N VAL A 19 8.65 -2.87 4.11
CA VAL A 19 7.76 -2.64 2.95
C VAL A 19 8.08 -3.58 1.78
N ARG A 20 9.36 -3.88 1.54
CA ARG A 20 9.78 -4.84 0.51
C ARG A 20 9.23 -6.24 0.79
N ARG A 21 9.37 -6.72 2.03
CA ARG A 21 8.86 -8.03 2.44
C ARG A 21 7.33 -8.05 2.48
N ALA A 22 6.68 -6.96 2.85
CA ALA A 22 5.22 -6.84 2.79
C ALA A 22 4.70 -7.02 1.36
N ALA A 23 5.38 -6.47 0.34
CA ALA A 23 5.03 -6.71 -1.06
C ALA A 23 5.09 -8.20 -1.45
N GLN A 24 6.12 -8.91 -0.97
CA GLN A 24 6.26 -10.35 -1.20
C GLN A 24 5.14 -11.16 -0.52
N GLU A 25 4.81 -10.84 0.73
CA GLU A 25 3.71 -11.47 1.48
C GLU A 25 2.34 -11.20 0.84
N ALA A 26 2.17 -10.01 0.25
CA ALA A 26 1.00 -9.67 -0.55
C ALA A 26 0.92 -10.40 -1.89
N ARG A 27 1.98 -11.11 -2.30
CA ARG A 27 2.13 -11.67 -3.66
C ARG A 27 2.01 -10.60 -4.75
N SER A 28 2.54 -9.41 -4.48
CA SER A 28 2.56 -8.31 -5.43
C SER A 28 3.93 -8.17 -6.07
N THR A 29 3.95 -7.81 -7.35
CA THR A 29 5.19 -7.51 -8.07
C THR A 29 5.73 -6.15 -7.65
N LEU A 30 6.88 -6.15 -6.98
CA LEU A 30 7.61 -4.94 -6.61
C LEU A 30 8.37 -4.37 -7.82
N LEU A 31 8.15 -3.10 -8.14
CA LEU A 31 8.85 -2.39 -9.20
C LEU A 31 10.01 -1.55 -8.66
N HIS A 32 9.75 -0.78 -7.61
CA HIS A 32 10.72 0.14 -7.02
C HIS A 32 10.41 0.37 -5.54
N GLU A 33 11.39 0.79 -4.78
CA GLU A 33 11.21 1.23 -3.39
C GLU A 33 11.93 2.56 -3.14
N VAL A 34 11.33 3.41 -2.32
CA VAL A 34 11.92 4.68 -1.89
C VAL A 34 11.77 4.80 -0.39
N GLN A 35 12.74 5.43 0.27
CA GLN A 35 12.69 5.70 1.70
C GLN A 35 13.32 7.05 2.03
N HIS A 36 12.85 7.65 3.12
CA HIS A 36 13.37 8.89 3.67
C HIS A 36 13.34 8.84 5.20
N ALA A 37 14.48 9.13 5.83
CA ALA A 37 14.58 9.33 7.26
C ALA A 37 14.48 10.84 7.55
N PHE A 38 13.66 11.21 8.52
CA PHE A 38 13.44 12.60 8.93
C PHE A 38 14.28 12.96 10.15
N GLU A 39 14.55 14.24 10.32
CA GLU A 39 15.16 14.82 11.51
C GLU A 39 14.05 15.46 12.39
N PRO A 40 14.02 15.24 13.71
CA PRO A 40 14.98 14.47 14.51
C PRO A 40 14.83 12.95 14.44
N GLN A 41 13.70 12.46 13.93
CA GLN A 41 13.42 11.03 13.84
C GLN A 41 12.21 10.74 12.95
N GLY A 42 12.03 9.46 12.63
CA GLY A 42 10.93 8.93 11.85
C GLY A 42 11.34 8.61 10.42
N VAL A 43 10.60 7.70 9.80
CA VAL A 43 10.86 7.17 8.48
C VAL A 43 9.56 7.14 7.68
N THR A 44 9.67 7.48 6.41
CA THR A 44 8.69 7.11 5.38
C THR A 44 9.33 6.15 4.40
N ALA A 45 8.65 5.05 4.08
CA ALA A 45 9.04 4.14 3.01
C ALA A 45 7.85 3.80 2.12
N LEU A 46 8.10 3.69 0.81
CA LEU A 46 7.11 3.28 -0.18
C LEU A 46 7.68 2.18 -1.07
N ALA A 47 6.84 1.20 -1.36
CA ALA A 47 7.04 0.20 -2.39
C ALA A 47 6.03 0.46 -3.53
N LEU A 48 6.56 0.79 -4.70
CA LEU A 48 5.78 0.87 -5.94
C LEU A 48 5.54 -0.55 -6.45
N LEU A 49 4.28 -0.90 -6.66
CA LEU A 49 3.88 -2.20 -7.18
C LEU A 49 3.39 -2.04 -8.62
N ALA A 50 3.31 -3.15 -9.38
CA ALA A 50 2.87 -3.12 -10.77
C ALA A 50 1.56 -2.35 -11.01
N GLU A 51 0.61 -2.43 -10.08
CA GLU A 51 -0.72 -1.80 -10.21
C GLU A 51 -1.19 -1.05 -8.95
N SER A 52 -0.27 -0.73 -8.03
CA SER A 52 -0.63 -0.15 -6.72
C SER A 52 0.59 0.30 -5.90
N HIS A 53 0.50 0.32 -4.56
CA HIS A 53 1.61 0.64 -3.68
C HIS A 53 1.45 0.07 -2.26
N ILE A 54 2.56 0.00 -1.54
CA ILE A 54 2.58 -0.09 -0.07
C ILE A 54 3.33 1.12 0.47
N SER A 55 2.81 1.79 1.49
CA SER A 55 3.52 2.85 2.22
C SER A 55 3.56 2.58 3.72
N VAL A 56 4.60 3.06 4.38
CA VAL A 56 4.72 3.10 5.84
C VAL A 56 5.25 4.47 6.25
N HIS A 57 4.63 5.04 7.27
CA HIS A 57 5.03 6.29 7.93
C HIS A 57 5.14 6.05 9.43
N THR A 58 6.22 6.47 10.06
CA THR A 58 6.48 6.20 11.49
C THR A 58 6.67 7.48 12.30
N TRP A 59 6.22 7.44 13.55
CA TRP A 59 6.40 8.48 14.58
C TRP A 59 6.97 7.83 15.85
N PRO A 60 8.31 7.72 15.96
CA PRO A 60 8.97 7.05 17.09
C PRO A 60 8.58 7.60 18.46
N GLU A 61 8.42 8.91 18.60
CA GLU A 61 7.99 9.59 19.84
C GLU A 61 6.60 9.18 20.32
N LYS A 62 5.78 8.64 19.41
CA LYS A 62 4.42 8.18 19.70
C LYS A 62 4.31 6.66 19.75
N GLY A 63 5.40 5.92 19.50
CA GLY A 63 5.33 4.47 19.29
C GLY A 63 4.36 4.07 18.16
N TYR A 64 4.18 4.95 17.16
CA TYR A 64 3.13 4.83 16.15
C TYR A 64 3.70 4.61 14.75
N ALA A 65 3.06 3.73 13.99
CA ALA A 65 3.26 3.59 12.56
C ALA A 65 1.92 3.50 11.83
N ALA A 66 1.77 4.30 10.77
CA ALA A 66 0.72 4.16 9.78
C ALA A 66 1.26 3.36 8.60
N ALA A 67 0.45 2.46 8.04
CA ALA A 67 0.79 1.73 6.84
C ALA A 67 -0.40 1.73 5.90
N ASP A 68 -0.17 1.86 4.60
CA ASP A 68 -1.19 1.63 3.58
C ASP A 68 -0.75 0.45 2.73
N VAL A 69 -1.60 -0.59 2.65
CA VAL A 69 -1.40 -1.70 1.71
C VAL A 69 -2.51 -1.62 0.67
N PHE A 70 -2.16 -1.18 -0.53
CA PHE A 70 -3.04 -1.14 -1.67
C PHE A 70 -2.56 -2.21 -2.65
N THR A 71 -3.41 -3.18 -2.96
CA THR A 71 -3.18 -4.17 -4.04
C THR A 71 -4.35 -4.22 -5.02
N CYS A 72 -4.07 -4.68 -6.24
CA CYS A 72 -5.03 -5.02 -7.29
C CYS A 72 -4.95 -6.54 -7.59
N GLY A 73 -6.01 -7.13 -8.17
CA GLY A 73 -6.03 -8.52 -8.60
C GLY A 73 -6.36 -9.54 -7.51
N GLN A 74 -7.09 -10.59 -7.89
CA GLN A 74 -7.58 -11.65 -6.98
C GLN A 74 -6.45 -12.53 -6.40
N HIS A 75 -5.30 -12.57 -7.08
CA HIS A 75 -4.13 -13.33 -6.64
C HIS A 75 -3.41 -12.70 -5.44
N THR A 76 -3.66 -11.41 -5.15
CA THR A 76 -2.99 -10.68 -4.09
C THR A 76 -3.56 -10.97 -2.70
N ARG A 77 -2.74 -10.80 -1.68
CA ARG A 77 -3.06 -11.11 -0.27
C ARG A 77 -2.72 -9.93 0.64
N PRO A 78 -3.40 -8.78 0.52
CA PRO A 78 -3.10 -7.58 1.29
C PRO A 78 -3.20 -7.80 2.80
N GLU A 79 -4.09 -8.69 3.25
CA GLU A 79 -4.20 -9.06 4.66
C GLU A 79 -2.90 -9.70 5.20
N ARG A 80 -2.20 -10.51 4.38
CA ARG A 80 -0.92 -11.15 4.77
C ARG A 80 0.19 -10.12 4.94
N ALA A 81 0.25 -9.12 4.06
CA ALA A 81 1.17 -8.00 4.21
C ALA A 81 0.90 -7.20 5.50
N CYS A 82 -0.37 -6.91 5.82
CA CYS A 82 -0.71 -6.22 7.07
C CYS A 82 -0.40 -7.07 8.31
N GLU A 83 -0.66 -8.38 8.29
CA GLU A 83 -0.27 -9.30 9.37
C GLU A 83 1.24 -9.33 9.58
N TYR A 84 2.00 -9.39 8.47
CA TYR A 84 3.45 -9.32 8.48
C TYR A 84 3.94 -8.02 9.11
N LEU A 85 3.46 -6.86 8.63
CA LEU A 85 3.85 -5.54 9.14
C LEU A 85 3.55 -5.44 10.64
N LYS A 86 2.34 -5.81 11.08
CA LYS A 86 1.98 -5.84 12.50
C LYS A 86 2.98 -6.62 13.34
N ARG A 87 3.39 -7.81 12.86
CA ARG A 87 4.31 -8.71 13.57
C ARG A 87 5.72 -8.12 13.66
N VAL A 88 6.27 -7.65 12.54
CA VAL A 88 7.68 -7.18 12.51
C VAL A 88 7.85 -5.83 13.22
N PHE A 89 6.85 -4.95 13.15
CA PHE A 89 6.83 -3.71 13.92
C PHE A 89 6.55 -3.92 15.41
N GLN A 90 6.29 -5.16 15.84
CA GLN A 90 6.01 -5.53 17.23
C GLN A 90 4.89 -4.67 17.86
N ALA A 91 3.88 -4.32 17.07
CA ALA A 91 2.78 -3.49 17.51
C ALA A 91 1.92 -4.23 18.55
N ARG A 92 1.80 -3.70 19.77
CA ARG A 92 0.96 -4.31 20.81
C ARG A 92 -0.52 -4.05 20.57
N ARG A 93 -0.83 -2.92 19.93
CA ARG A 93 -2.19 -2.51 19.55
C ARG A 93 -2.25 -2.11 18.08
N PHE A 94 -3.34 -2.41 17.40
CA PHE A 94 -3.52 -2.05 15.99
C PHE A 94 -5.00 -1.92 15.64
N GLN A 95 -5.29 -1.15 14.58
CA GLN A 95 -6.64 -1.01 14.04
C GLN A 95 -6.60 -1.15 12.52
N MET A 96 -7.05 -2.27 11.99
CA MET A 96 -7.05 -2.52 10.56
C MET A 96 -8.41 -2.18 9.95
N ARG A 97 -8.44 -1.40 8.87
CA ARG A 97 -9.66 -1.09 8.11
C ARG A 97 -9.47 -1.46 6.65
N LYS A 98 -10.44 -2.18 6.10
CA LYS A 98 -10.45 -2.59 4.69
C LYS A 98 -11.41 -1.73 3.90
N LEU A 99 -10.90 -1.13 2.83
CA LEU A 99 -11.63 -0.25 1.94
C LEU A 99 -11.55 -0.84 0.53
N PRO A 100 -12.66 -1.41 0.02
CA PRO A 100 -12.77 -1.77 -1.38
C PRO A 100 -12.64 -0.52 -2.27
N ARG A 101 -11.91 -0.62 -3.37
CA ARG A 101 -11.77 0.44 -4.39
C ARG A 101 -12.21 -0.11 -5.75
N GLY A 102 -12.69 0.78 -6.61
CA GLY A 102 -13.07 0.41 -7.97
C GLY A 102 -14.34 -0.43 -8.06
N MET A 103 -15.37 -0.13 -7.26
CA MET A 103 -16.72 -0.52 -7.64
C MET A 103 -16.99 0.17 -8.97
N MET A 104 -16.79 -0.52 -10.10
CA MET A 104 -17.38 -0.07 -11.36
C MET A 104 -18.85 0.11 -11.06
N ALA A 105 -19.35 1.34 -11.17
CA ALA A 105 -20.80 1.55 -11.15
C ALA A 105 -21.37 0.61 -12.21
N PRO A 106 -22.32 -0.28 -11.87
CA PRO A 106 -23.00 -1.05 -12.90
C PRO A 106 -23.72 -0.01 -13.77
N ASN A 107 -23.22 0.17 -15.00
CA ASN A 107 -23.76 1.05 -16.03
C ASN A 107 -23.78 2.56 -15.73
N LEU A 108 -22.61 3.21 -15.62
CA LEU A 108 -22.53 4.57 -16.17
C LEU A 108 -22.48 4.44 -17.70
N PRO A 109 -23.43 5.04 -18.46
CA PRO A 109 -23.34 5.03 -19.91
C PRO A 109 -21.99 5.63 -20.29
N ARG A 110 -21.24 4.93 -21.15
CA ARG A 110 -20.04 5.49 -21.76
C ARG A 110 -20.48 6.79 -22.44
N ASN A 111 -19.98 7.92 -21.97
CA ASN A 111 -20.17 9.16 -22.69
C ASN A 111 -19.20 9.09 -23.88
N ASP A 112 -19.70 8.65 -25.03
CA ASP A 112 -18.94 8.48 -26.28
C ASP A 112 -18.54 9.83 -26.91
N ARG A 113 -18.21 10.83 -26.10
CA ARG A 113 -17.54 12.02 -26.60
C ARG A 113 -16.04 11.71 -26.67
N PRO A 114 -15.43 11.74 -27.85
CA PRO A 114 -13.99 11.56 -27.96
C PRO A 114 -13.31 12.69 -27.19
N SER A 115 -12.57 12.33 -26.14
CA SER A 115 -11.49 13.19 -25.66
C SER A 115 -10.43 13.23 -26.76
N PRO A 116 -9.76 14.36 -27.01
CA PRO A 116 -8.71 14.43 -28.03
C PRO A 116 -7.57 13.49 -27.61
N VAL A 117 -7.47 12.35 -28.30
CA VAL A 117 -6.45 11.34 -28.05
C VAL A 117 -5.21 11.71 -28.86
N VAL A 118 -4.07 11.86 -28.18
CA VAL A 118 -2.76 11.72 -28.80
C VAL A 118 -2.48 10.23 -28.97
N GLU A 119 -2.37 9.77 -30.22
CA GLU A 119 -2.15 8.36 -30.57
C GLU A 119 -0.79 7.86 -30.08
N ALA A 120 -0.79 6.71 -29.41
CA ALA A 120 0.32 5.76 -29.43
C ALA A 120 -0.28 4.36 -29.59
N ALA A 121 0.10 3.68 -30.66
CA ALA A 121 -0.45 2.40 -31.11
C ALA A 121 0.30 1.18 -30.53
N ALA A 122 -0.44 0.05 -30.47
CA ALA A 122 -0.08 -1.38 -30.47
C ALA A 122 -0.63 -2.14 -29.23
N GLU A 123 -1.15 -3.37 -29.24
CA GLU A 123 -1.70 -4.38 -30.17
C GLU A 123 -2.49 -5.39 -29.26
N PRO A 124 -3.36 -6.29 -29.76
CA PRO A 124 -4.48 -6.85 -28.99
C PRO A 124 -4.18 -8.18 -28.28
N GLY A 125 -4.80 -8.37 -27.11
CA GLY A 125 -5.11 -9.69 -26.57
C GLY A 125 -4.88 -9.86 -25.07
N GLU A 126 -5.84 -9.44 -24.24
CA GLU A 126 -6.04 -10.03 -22.91
C GLU A 126 -7.50 -9.88 -22.50
N SER A 127 -8.10 -11.02 -22.15
CA SER A 127 -9.52 -11.18 -21.81
C SER A 127 -9.90 -10.37 -20.57
N SER A 128 -10.97 -9.61 -20.69
CA SER A 128 -11.53 -8.73 -19.66
C SER A 128 -12.21 -9.51 -18.54
N GLU A 129 -11.45 -10.01 -17.55
CA GLU A 129 -12.06 -10.52 -16.31
C GLU A 129 -11.19 -10.50 -15.04
N GLU A 130 -10.05 -9.78 -14.99
CA GLU A 130 -9.14 -9.83 -13.83
C GLU A 130 -9.02 -8.56 -12.96
N ALA A 131 -9.71 -7.47 -13.26
CA ALA A 131 -9.50 -6.18 -12.58
C ALA A 131 -10.53 -5.83 -11.49
N SER A 132 -10.98 -6.79 -10.67
CA SER A 132 -12.12 -6.53 -9.75
C SER A 132 -11.93 -7.01 -8.31
N GLN A 133 -10.88 -6.51 -7.64
CA GLN A 133 -10.98 -6.14 -6.22
C GLN A 133 -9.72 -5.40 -5.76
N CYS A 134 -9.73 -4.07 -5.83
CA CYS A 134 -8.72 -3.28 -5.15
C CYS A 134 -9.06 -3.23 -3.65
N ARG A 135 -8.14 -3.70 -2.79
CA ARG A 135 -8.30 -3.66 -1.33
C ARG A 135 -7.24 -2.71 -0.78
N VAL A 136 -7.69 -1.63 -0.15
CA VAL A 136 -6.81 -0.73 0.60
C VAL A 136 -6.98 -1.02 2.08
N LEU A 137 -5.88 -1.31 2.75
CA LEU A 137 -5.81 -1.36 4.20
C LEU A 137 -5.14 -0.08 4.69
N SER A 138 -5.93 0.93 5.05
CA SER A 138 -5.43 2.24 5.49
C SER A 138 -5.59 2.44 6.99
N PHE A 139 -4.57 3.06 7.59
CA PHE A 139 -4.55 3.49 8.98
C PHE A 139 -4.46 5.02 9.04
N ALA A 140 -5.55 5.70 9.37
CA ALA A 140 -5.50 7.12 9.67
C ALA A 140 -6.55 7.54 10.71
N ARG A 141 -6.06 8.05 11.84
CA ARG A 141 -6.40 9.38 12.34
C ARG A 141 -5.30 9.85 13.31
N ILE A 142 -4.53 10.87 12.90
CA ILE A 142 -3.89 11.79 13.85
C ILE A 142 -4.77 13.04 13.83
N SER A 143 -5.67 13.14 14.79
CA SER A 143 -6.15 14.44 15.23
C SER A 143 -5.13 14.91 16.26
N GLY A 144 -4.44 16.01 15.96
CA GLY A 144 -3.81 16.82 17.01
C GLY A 144 -4.87 17.54 17.81
#